data_AF-A0A8S1UUU7-F1
#
_entry.id   AF-A0A8S1UUU7-F1
#
_cell.length_a   1.000
_cell.length_b   1.000
_cell.length_c   1.000
_cell.angle_alpha   90.00
_cell.angle_beta   90.00
_cell.angle_gamma   90.00
#
_symmetry.space_group_name_H-M   'P 1'
#
loop_
_entity.id
_entity.type
_entity.pdbx_description
1 polymer ?
#
loop_
_entity_poly.entity_id
_entity_poly.type
_entity_poly.pdbx_seq_one_letter_code
_entity_poly.pdbx_strand_id
1 'polypeptide(L)'
;MGICSGVCQQQAKNIVNESAIITETIKQALQEDAITNKEIYQEERYLHMETGAIYEGDLINGIRSGKGKQVWPDGSYYEGDFINDMADGKGLLVNAEGSVYDGEWLEDKASGFGKYYSHDGLYYEGQWLEDKQHGIGKEINSKNECYEGEFVRGVKQGTGKLTINAGEYYEGEFQNGMMNGQGTYTWKNKKYYTGEWKDGKIEGFGIMKWEDGRYYEGNFQNGKQHGEGTFVWKGKKYVGAWINGYQEGEGTYYNKQGQSRVGIWKNGKRVEWLDDNSSNNSIEQTF
;
A
#
# COMPACT_ATOMS: atom_id res chain seq x y z
N MET A 1 13.10 -10.93 13.74
CA MET A 1 12.08 -10.37 12.83
C MET A 1 12.45 -8.92 12.49
N GLY A 2 13.29 -8.69 11.49
CA GLY A 2 13.76 -7.31 11.20
C GLY A 2 14.53 -7.14 9.90
N ILE A 3 14.30 -7.99 8.90
CA ILE A 3 15.11 -8.00 7.65
C ILE A 3 14.33 -7.42 6.46
N CYS A 4 13.01 -7.19 6.58
CA CYS A 4 12.18 -6.78 5.44
C CYS A 4 12.22 -5.28 5.08
N SER A 5 12.69 -4.36 5.94
CA SER A 5 12.57 -2.92 5.66
C SER A 5 13.70 -2.32 4.81
N GLY A 6 14.90 -2.92 4.80
CA GLY A 6 16.04 -2.44 3.99
C GLY A 6 16.18 -3.14 2.63
N VAL A 7 15.64 -4.36 2.51
CA VAL A 7 15.77 -5.20 1.32
C VAL A 7 14.89 -4.68 0.18
N CYS A 8 13.65 -4.26 0.46
CA CYS A 8 12.76 -3.69 -0.56
C CYS A 8 13.32 -2.41 -1.20
N GLN A 9 13.91 -1.52 -0.42
CA GLN A 9 14.43 -0.24 -0.92
C GLN A 9 15.76 -0.39 -1.68
N GLN A 10 16.61 -1.33 -1.27
CA GLN A 10 17.85 -1.63 -2.00
C GLN A 10 17.58 -2.45 -3.27
N GLN A 11 16.63 -3.40 -3.23
CA GLN A 11 16.15 -4.09 -4.43
C GLN A 11 15.51 -3.09 -5.41
N ALA A 12 14.64 -2.18 -4.96
CA ALA A 12 14.03 -1.19 -5.84
C ALA A 12 15.07 -0.29 -6.53
N LYS A 13 16.12 0.16 -5.82
CA LYS A 13 17.23 0.93 -6.43
C LYS A 13 18.04 0.12 -7.43
N ASN A 14 18.33 -1.13 -7.11
CA ASN A 14 19.09 -2.00 -8.01
C ASN A 14 18.28 -2.29 -9.28
N ILE A 15 16.97 -2.52 -9.13
CA ILE A 15 16.13 -2.86 -10.26
C ILE A 15 15.81 -1.64 -11.14
N VAL A 16 15.62 -0.45 -10.57
CA VAL A 16 15.49 0.80 -11.35
C VAL A 16 16.78 1.10 -12.13
N ASN A 17 17.94 0.86 -11.51
CA ASN A 17 19.23 1.02 -12.20
C ASN A 17 19.42 -0.04 -13.31
N GLU A 18 19.06 -1.30 -13.07
CA GLU A 18 19.08 -2.35 -14.09
C GLU A 18 18.13 -2.03 -15.25
N SER A 19 16.92 -1.54 -14.99
CA SER A 19 15.96 -1.12 -16.03
C SER A 19 16.48 0.06 -16.86
N ALA A 20 17.15 1.04 -16.23
CA ALA A 20 17.76 2.16 -16.94
C ALA A 20 18.92 1.70 -17.84
N ILE A 21 19.78 0.81 -17.33
CA ILE A 21 20.89 0.21 -18.09
C ILE A 21 20.34 -0.61 -19.26
N ILE A 22 19.30 -1.42 -19.04
CA ILE A 22 18.65 -2.22 -20.09
C ILE A 22 18.07 -1.28 -21.16
N THR A 23 17.34 -0.24 -20.76
CA THR A 23 16.74 0.75 -21.68
C THR A 23 17.80 1.47 -22.51
N GLU A 24 18.90 1.92 -21.89
CA GLU A 24 19.99 2.62 -22.58
C GLU A 24 20.76 1.68 -23.52
N THR A 25 20.97 0.43 -23.11
CA THR A 25 21.57 -0.63 -23.93
C THR A 25 20.72 -0.95 -25.15
N ILE A 26 19.39 -1.03 -24.99
CA ILE A 26 18.45 -1.26 -26.09
C ILE A 26 18.42 -0.06 -27.03
N LYS A 27 18.41 1.18 -26.51
CA LYS A 27 18.50 2.39 -27.33
C LYS A 27 19.80 2.44 -28.14
N GLN A 28 20.92 2.02 -27.57
CA GLN A 28 22.20 1.92 -28.27
C GLN A 28 22.18 0.83 -29.34
N ALA A 29 21.68 -0.36 -29.04
CA ALA A 29 21.55 -1.46 -30.01
C ALA A 29 20.65 -1.07 -31.21
N LEU A 30 19.53 -0.38 -30.96
CA LEU A 30 18.64 0.11 -32.02
C LEU A 30 19.28 1.21 -32.89
N GLN A 31 20.20 2.02 -32.34
CA GLN A 31 20.99 2.99 -33.12
C GLN A 31 22.06 2.31 -33.97
N GLU A 32 22.66 1.21 -33.48
CA GLU A 32 23.68 0.45 -34.19
C GLU A 32 23.08 -0.40 -35.34
N ASP A 33 21.89 -0.98 -35.15
CA ASP A 33 21.18 -1.72 -36.19
C ASP A 33 20.70 -0.81 -37.34
N ALA A 34 20.39 0.47 -37.05
CA ALA A 34 20.06 1.45 -38.09
C ALA A 34 21.24 1.83 -39.01
N ILE A 35 22.48 1.49 -38.62
CA ILE A 35 23.71 1.82 -39.36
C ILE A 35 24.19 0.64 -40.21
N THR A 36 23.70 -0.57 -39.94
CA THR A 36 24.22 -1.79 -40.55
C THR A 36 23.29 -2.27 -41.68
N ASN A 37 23.59 -1.91 -42.93
CA ASN A 37 23.00 -2.52 -44.12
C ASN A 37 23.44 -4.00 -44.21
N LYS A 38 22.77 -4.88 -43.47
CA LYS A 38 22.98 -6.32 -43.55
C LYS A 38 22.05 -6.88 -44.62
N GLU A 39 22.61 -7.48 -45.67
CA GLU A 39 21.83 -8.19 -46.68
C GLU A 39 21.02 -9.31 -46.00
N ILE A 40 19.69 -9.17 -45.99
CA ILE A 40 18.77 -10.10 -45.35
C ILE A 40 18.56 -11.28 -46.31
N TYR A 41 19.15 -12.42 -45.96
CA TYR A 41 18.76 -13.70 -46.59
C TYR A 41 17.32 -14.00 -46.16
N GLN A 42 16.43 -14.22 -47.14
CA GLN A 42 15.04 -14.66 -46.91
C GLN A 42 15.05 -16.06 -46.29
N GLU A 43 15.29 -16.16 -44.99
CA GLU A 43 14.86 -17.29 -44.20
C GLU A 43 13.50 -16.93 -43.57
N GLU A 44 12.59 -17.90 -43.50
CA GLU A 44 11.18 -17.82 -43.09
C GLU A 44 10.98 -17.42 -41.60
N ARG A 45 11.83 -16.54 -41.06
CA ARG A 45 11.86 -16.10 -39.67
C ARG A 45 11.44 -14.65 -39.48
N TYR A 46 11.32 -13.89 -40.57
CA TYR A 46 10.95 -12.47 -40.53
C TYR A 46 9.54 -12.25 -41.07
N LEU A 47 8.72 -11.52 -40.32
CA LEU A 47 7.44 -10.99 -40.81
C LEU A 47 7.41 -9.47 -40.69
N HIS A 48 7.15 -8.80 -41.81
CA HIS A 48 6.83 -7.37 -41.83
C HIS A 48 5.32 -7.22 -41.69
N MET A 49 4.88 -6.64 -40.58
CA MET A 49 3.47 -6.38 -40.31
C MET A 49 3.00 -5.15 -41.09
N GLU A 50 1.71 -5.10 -41.45
CA GLU A 50 1.11 -3.90 -42.07
C GLU A 50 1.27 -2.64 -41.19
N THR A 51 1.42 -2.82 -39.88
CA THR A 51 1.66 -1.76 -38.89
C THR A 51 3.08 -1.17 -38.94
N GLY A 52 3.97 -1.73 -39.75
CA GLY A 52 5.40 -1.39 -39.76
C GLY A 52 6.20 -2.10 -38.67
N ALA A 53 5.57 -2.92 -37.82
CA ALA A 53 6.27 -3.77 -36.87
C ALA A 53 7.03 -4.89 -37.59
N ILE A 54 8.18 -5.27 -37.02
CA ILE A 54 9.02 -6.35 -37.52
C ILE A 54 9.01 -7.46 -36.47
N TYR A 55 8.67 -8.67 -36.90
CA TYR A 55 8.76 -9.87 -36.09
C TYR A 55 9.93 -10.74 -36.56
N GLU A 56 10.69 -11.27 -35.60
CA GLU A 56 11.69 -12.31 -35.78
C GLU A 56 11.38 -13.47 -34.84
N GLY A 57 11.16 -14.68 -35.35
CA GLY A 57 10.93 -15.85 -34.50
C GLY A 57 10.32 -17.05 -35.20
N ASP A 58 9.83 -17.98 -34.38
CA ASP A 58 9.20 -19.22 -34.83
C ASP A 58 7.87 -18.93 -35.55
N LEU A 59 7.67 -19.60 -36.69
CA LEU A 59 6.43 -19.56 -37.46
C LEU A 59 5.91 -20.98 -37.67
N ILE A 60 4.60 -21.17 -37.49
CA ILE A 60 3.90 -22.40 -37.87
C ILE A 60 2.86 -22.02 -38.91
N ASN A 61 3.03 -22.49 -40.16
CA ASN A 61 2.17 -22.13 -41.29
C ASN A 61 2.04 -20.62 -41.52
N GLY A 62 3.12 -19.85 -41.29
CA GLY A 62 3.14 -18.39 -41.44
C GLY A 62 2.51 -17.60 -40.29
N ILE A 63 2.07 -18.28 -39.22
CA ILE A 63 1.50 -17.67 -38.01
C ILE A 63 2.55 -17.69 -36.90
N ARG A 64 2.70 -16.61 -36.13
CA ARG A 64 3.64 -16.54 -35.00
C ARG A 64 3.24 -17.57 -33.95
N SER A 65 4.12 -18.54 -33.71
CA SER A 65 3.86 -19.63 -32.76
C SER A 65 5.18 -20.24 -32.32
N GLY A 66 5.47 -20.18 -31.01
CA GLY A 66 6.78 -20.50 -30.44
C GLY A 66 7.45 -19.27 -29.86
N LYS A 67 8.78 -19.21 -29.88
CA LYS A 67 9.52 -18.06 -29.36
C LYS A 67 9.70 -17.01 -30.46
N GLY A 68 9.58 -15.74 -30.09
CA GLY A 68 9.86 -14.66 -31.03
C GLY A 68 10.01 -13.30 -30.37
N LYS A 69 10.42 -12.34 -31.19
CA LYS A 69 10.58 -10.94 -30.83
C LYS A 69 9.86 -10.07 -31.86
N GLN A 70 9.00 -9.19 -31.39
CA GLN A 70 8.33 -8.18 -32.20
C GLN A 70 8.79 -6.80 -31.78
N VAL A 71 9.25 -5.99 -32.74
CA VAL A 71 9.66 -4.60 -32.54
C VAL A 71 8.69 -3.69 -33.31
N TRP A 72 8.13 -2.69 -32.64
CA TRP A 72 7.25 -1.69 -33.25
C TRP A 72 8.03 -0.43 -33.67
N PRO A 73 7.47 0.39 -34.59
CA PRO A 73 8.16 1.59 -35.08
C PRO A 73 8.51 2.64 -34.02
N ASP A 74 7.80 2.65 -32.88
CA ASP A 74 8.07 3.53 -31.74
C ASP A 74 9.24 3.06 -30.86
N GLY A 75 9.86 1.92 -31.21
CA GLY A 75 10.96 1.30 -30.47
C GLY A 75 10.50 0.42 -29.31
N SER A 76 9.19 0.30 -29.05
CA SER A 76 8.68 -0.72 -28.14
C SER A 76 8.95 -2.12 -28.72
N TYR A 77 9.07 -3.12 -27.85
CA TYR A 77 9.19 -4.50 -28.29
C TYR A 77 8.65 -5.49 -27.27
N TYR A 78 8.20 -6.63 -27.78
CA TYR A 78 7.84 -7.81 -27.01
C TYR A 78 8.80 -8.95 -27.39
N GLU A 79 9.29 -9.68 -26.42
CA GLU A 79 10.10 -10.87 -26.61
C GLU A 79 9.57 -11.99 -25.70
N GLY A 80 9.10 -13.09 -26.30
CA GLY A 80 8.44 -14.12 -25.51
C GLY A 80 7.80 -15.23 -26.33
N ASP A 81 6.92 -15.95 -25.64
CA ASP A 81 6.08 -16.99 -26.24
C ASP A 81 4.93 -16.37 -27.05
N PHE A 82 4.67 -16.99 -28.19
CA PHE A 82 3.53 -16.72 -29.06
C PHE A 82 2.72 -18.01 -29.27
N ILE A 83 1.40 -17.90 -29.26
CA ILE A 83 0.47 -18.95 -29.67
C ILE A 83 -0.58 -18.31 -30.58
N ASN A 84 -0.71 -18.81 -31.81
CA ASN A 84 -1.68 -18.32 -32.79
C ASN A 84 -1.67 -16.79 -32.96
N ASP A 85 -0.48 -16.22 -33.21
CA ASP A 85 -0.28 -14.77 -33.35
C ASP A 85 -0.48 -13.91 -32.09
N MET A 86 -0.73 -14.51 -30.93
CA MET A 86 -0.91 -13.78 -29.67
C MET A 86 0.25 -14.06 -28.70
N ALA A 87 0.63 -13.07 -27.91
CA ALA A 87 1.48 -13.27 -26.74
C ALA A 87 0.74 -14.16 -25.73
N ASP A 88 1.30 -15.34 -25.47
CA ASP A 88 0.69 -16.37 -24.64
C ASP A 88 1.80 -17.29 -24.09
N GLY A 89 1.94 -17.35 -22.78
CA GLY A 89 3.08 -17.97 -22.10
C GLY A 89 3.93 -16.94 -21.38
N LYS A 90 5.26 -16.98 -21.48
CA LYS A 90 6.15 -16.02 -20.81
C LYS A 90 6.74 -15.04 -21.79
N GLY A 91 6.80 -13.76 -21.38
CA GLY A 91 7.37 -12.73 -22.22
C GLY A 91 7.68 -11.43 -21.51
N LEU A 92 8.54 -10.65 -22.15
CA LEU A 92 9.00 -9.33 -21.76
C LEU A 92 8.45 -8.31 -22.75
N LEU A 93 7.68 -7.34 -22.27
CA LEU A 93 7.27 -6.16 -23.03
C LEU A 93 8.03 -4.94 -22.50
N VAL A 94 8.64 -4.18 -23.41
CA VAL A 94 9.19 -2.85 -23.13
C VAL A 94 8.47 -1.83 -24.00
N ASN A 95 7.84 -0.82 -23.39
CA ASN A 95 7.19 0.25 -24.13
C ASN A 95 8.18 1.37 -24.53
N ALA A 96 7.77 2.28 -25.41
CA ALA A 96 8.64 3.35 -25.91
C ALA A 96 9.13 4.33 -24.82
N GLU A 97 8.42 4.41 -23.70
CA GLU A 97 8.75 5.26 -22.55
C GLU A 97 9.74 4.58 -21.59
N GLY A 98 10.01 3.29 -21.78
CA GLY A 98 10.90 2.48 -20.94
C GLY A 98 10.20 1.77 -19.78
N SER A 99 8.86 1.72 -19.76
CA SER A 99 8.15 0.81 -18.85
C SER A 99 8.32 -0.63 -19.31
N VAL A 100 8.48 -1.54 -18.36
CA VAL A 100 8.79 -2.94 -18.59
C VAL A 100 7.78 -3.82 -17.87
N TYR A 101 7.24 -4.81 -18.58
CA TYR A 101 6.51 -5.93 -18.00
C TYR A 101 7.26 -7.23 -18.30
N ASP A 102 7.60 -7.99 -17.27
CA ASP A 102 8.22 -9.32 -17.36
C ASP A 102 7.32 -10.32 -16.62
N GLY A 103 6.63 -11.19 -17.36
CA GLY A 103 5.64 -12.06 -16.74
C GLY A 103 4.93 -13.00 -17.69
N GLU A 104 3.82 -13.52 -17.17
CA GLU A 104 2.92 -14.41 -17.89
C GLU A 104 1.90 -13.62 -18.73
N TRP A 105 1.60 -14.16 -19.90
CA TRP A 105 0.70 -13.61 -20.90
C TRP A 105 -0.34 -14.65 -21.27
N LEU A 106 -1.55 -14.19 -21.57
CA LEU A 106 -2.62 -14.99 -22.13
C LEU A 106 -3.41 -14.13 -23.11
N GLU A 107 -3.49 -14.55 -24.37
CA GLU A 107 -4.22 -13.85 -25.43
C GLU A 107 -3.90 -12.33 -25.48
N ASP A 108 -2.61 -12.00 -25.59
CA ASP A 108 -2.08 -10.62 -25.63
C ASP A 108 -2.23 -9.80 -24.35
N LYS A 109 -2.66 -10.41 -23.24
CA LYS A 109 -2.87 -9.72 -21.96
C LYS A 109 -1.97 -10.26 -20.87
N ALA A 110 -1.41 -9.35 -20.07
CA ALA A 110 -0.71 -9.72 -18.84
C ALA A 110 -1.68 -10.47 -17.91
N SER A 111 -1.36 -11.74 -17.64
CA SER A 111 -2.22 -12.69 -16.92
C SER A 111 -1.36 -13.74 -16.22
N GLY A 112 -1.60 -14.02 -14.95
CA GLY A 112 -0.71 -14.88 -14.15
C GLY A 112 0.30 -14.06 -13.35
N PHE A 113 1.49 -14.58 -13.03
CA PHE A 113 2.46 -13.83 -12.24
C PHE A 113 3.35 -12.94 -13.13
N GLY A 114 3.65 -11.72 -12.68
CA GLY A 114 4.51 -10.81 -13.43
C GLY A 114 5.05 -9.65 -12.61
N LYS A 115 6.14 -9.07 -13.11
CA LYS A 115 6.81 -7.89 -12.59
C LYS A 115 6.62 -6.73 -13.56
N TYR A 116 6.27 -5.58 -13.02
CA TYR A 116 6.09 -4.36 -13.78
C TYR A 116 6.94 -3.23 -13.21
N TYR A 117 7.64 -2.54 -14.09
CA TYR A 117 8.41 -1.34 -13.82
C TYR A 117 7.85 -0.23 -14.70
N SER A 118 7.20 0.75 -14.09
CA SER A 118 6.79 1.94 -14.84
C SER A 118 7.96 2.89 -15.06
N HIS A 119 7.92 3.65 -16.15
CA HIS A 119 8.84 4.76 -16.41
C HIS A 119 8.82 5.83 -15.29
N ASP A 120 7.72 5.93 -14.52
CA ASP A 120 7.55 6.88 -13.40
C ASP A 120 8.07 6.34 -12.04
N GLY A 121 8.69 5.17 -12.02
CA GLY A 121 9.32 4.60 -10.83
C GLY A 121 8.40 3.83 -9.88
N LEU A 122 7.17 3.51 -10.30
CA LEU A 122 6.37 2.46 -9.67
C LEU A 122 6.89 1.07 -10.06
N TYR A 123 7.04 0.21 -9.06
CA TYR A 123 7.30 -1.22 -9.19
C TYR A 123 6.08 -2.01 -8.71
N TYR A 124 5.73 -3.07 -9.42
CA TYR A 124 4.77 -4.07 -8.96
C TYR A 124 5.29 -5.49 -9.23
N GLU A 125 5.01 -6.40 -8.31
CA GLU A 125 5.25 -7.84 -8.45
C GLU A 125 4.09 -8.61 -7.82
N GLY A 126 3.42 -9.46 -8.57
CA GLY A 126 2.23 -10.16 -8.10
C GLY A 126 1.43 -10.81 -9.22
N GLN A 127 0.20 -11.19 -8.93
CA GLN A 127 -0.69 -11.73 -9.97
C GLN A 127 -1.35 -10.63 -10.82
N TRP A 128 -1.64 -10.99 -12.05
CA TRP A 128 -2.26 -10.19 -13.09
C TRP A 128 -3.46 -10.94 -13.66
N LEU A 129 -4.47 -10.18 -14.05
CA LEU A 129 -5.65 -10.67 -14.73
C LEU A 129 -6.11 -9.61 -15.72
N GLU A 130 -6.07 -9.93 -17.01
CA GLU A 130 -6.52 -9.04 -18.10
C GLU A 130 -5.87 -7.64 -17.99
N ASP A 131 -4.54 -7.58 -17.95
CA ASP A 131 -3.74 -6.35 -17.85
C ASP A 131 -3.88 -5.58 -16.53
N LYS A 132 -4.52 -6.16 -15.53
CA LYS A 132 -4.70 -5.52 -14.21
C LYS A 132 -4.11 -6.36 -13.09
N GLN A 133 -3.46 -5.68 -12.15
CA GLN A 133 -3.03 -6.26 -10.89
C GLN A 133 -4.22 -6.94 -10.20
N HIS A 134 -4.04 -8.16 -9.75
CA HIS A 134 -5.08 -8.98 -9.12
C HIS A 134 -4.46 -9.94 -8.12
N GLY A 135 -5.21 -10.41 -7.12
CA GLY A 135 -4.69 -11.32 -6.11
C GLY A 135 -3.66 -10.67 -5.19
N ILE A 136 -2.70 -11.45 -4.69
CA ILE A 136 -1.61 -10.98 -3.83
C ILE A 136 -0.51 -10.33 -4.65
N GLY A 137 -0.16 -9.10 -4.28
CA GLY A 137 0.93 -8.38 -4.90
C GLY A 137 1.69 -7.49 -3.95
N LYS A 138 2.83 -7.01 -4.44
CA LYS A 138 3.69 -6.05 -3.81
C LYS A 138 3.89 -4.86 -4.74
N GLU A 139 3.58 -3.67 -4.26
CA GLU A 139 3.78 -2.42 -4.98
C GLU A 139 4.75 -1.52 -4.21
N ILE A 140 5.72 -0.94 -4.91
CA ILE A 140 6.59 0.12 -4.38
C ILE A 140 6.40 1.34 -5.27
N ASN A 141 5.94 2.45 -4.71
CA ASN A 141 5.75 3.68 -5.49
C ASN A 141 7.03 4.54 -5.54
N SER A 142 6.99 5.63 -6.30
CA SER A 142 8.12 6.58 -6.45
C SER A 142 8.55 7.27 -5.15
N LYS A 143 7.74 7.19 -4.08
CA LYS A 143 8.09 7.68 -2.73
C LYS A 143 8.71 6.59 -1.83
N ASN A 144 8.94 5.39 -2.36
CA ASN A 144 9.39 4.19 -1.64
C ASN A 144 8.41 3.69 -0.57
N GLU A 145 7.13 4.02 -0.69
CA GLU A 145 6.08 3.39 0.11
C GLU A 145 5.81 2.00 -0.46
N CYS A 146 5.80 0.98 0.40
CA CYS A 146 5.64 -0.42 0.02
C CYS A 146 4.30 -0.94 0.49
N TYR A 147 3.45 -1.38 -0.42
CA TYR A 147 2.23 -2.12 -0.12
C TYR A 147 2.41 -3.59 -0.44
N GLU A 148 2.04 -4.47 0.49
CA GLU A 148 2.01 -5.92 0.31
C GLU A 148 0.61 -6.40 0.74
N GLY A 149 -0.17 -6.95 -0.19
CA GLY A 149 -1.55 -7.34 0.12
C GLY A 149 -2.37 -7.67 -1.11
N GLU A 150 -3.69 -7.69 -0.94
CA GLU A 150 -4.64 -8.07 -1.97
C GLU A 150 -4.96 -6.91 -2.95
N PHE A 151 -5.08 -7.25 -4.22
CA PHE A 151 -5.48 -6.38 -5.32
C PHE A 151 -6.69 -6.97 -6.03
N VAL A 152 -7.64 -6.13 -6.41
CA VAL A 152 -8.73 -6.48 -7.30
C VAL A 152 -8.75 -5.48 -8.45
N ARG A 153 -8.31 -5.92 -9.63
CA ARG A 153 -8.35 -5.14 -10.88
C ARG A 153 -7.66 -3.77 -10.74
N GLY A 154 -6.44 -3.77 -10.21
CA GLY A 154 -5.61 -2.57 -10.03
C GLY A 154 -5.87 -1.79 -8.74
N VAL A 155 -6.74 -2.27 -7.85
CA VAL A 155 -7.13 -1.56 -6.64
C VAL A 155 -6.79 -2.39 -5.41
N LYS A 156 -6.07 -1.80 -4.45
CA LYS A 156 -5.80 -2.42 -3.14
C LYS A 156 -7.12 -2.67 -2.41
N GLN A 157 -7.33 -3.91 -2.00
CA GLN A 157 -8.55 -4.41 -1.37
C GLN A 157 -8.16 -5.41 -0.26
N GLY A 158 -9.15 -5.89 0.50
CA GLY A 158 -8.94 -6.99 1.43
C GLY A 158 -7.88 -6.66 2.48
N THR A 159 -7.03 -7.63 2.84
CA THR A 159 -6.00 -7.43 3.85
C THR A 159 -4.66 -7.03 3.23
N GLY A 160 -3.90 -6.19 3.94
CA GLY A 160 -2.57 -5.81 3.51
C GLY A 160 -1.76 -5.04 4.53
N LYS A 161 -0.50 -4.79 4.15
CA LYS A 161 0.45 -3.98 4.89
C LYS A 161 0.96 -2.85 4.01
N LEU A 162 0.77 -1.62 4.46
CA LEU A 162 1.36 -0.42 3.87
C LEU A 162 2.50 0.07 4.75
N THR A 163 3.74 -0.03 4.28
CA THR A 163 4.92 0.53 4.94
C THR A 163 5.24 1.87 4.29
N ILE A 164 5.07 2.97 5.04
CA ILE A 164 5.34 4.33 4.56
C ILE A 164 6.84 4.59 4.61
N ASN A 165 7.51 4.14 5.67
CA ASN A 165 8.96 4.23 5.86
C ASN A 165 9.38 3.31 7.02
N ALA A 166 10.69 3.25 7.30
CA ALA A 166 11.20 2.43 8.40
C ALA A 166 10.58 2.84 9.75
N GLY A 167 9.77 1.94 10.34
CA GLY A 167 9.09 2.16 11.62
C GLY A 167 7.73 2.86 11.52
N GLU A 168 7.23 3.15 10.32
CA GLU A 168 5.89 3.69 10.09
C GLU A 168 5.11 2.83 9.09
N TYR A 169 4.04 2.21 9.56
CA TYR A 169 3.27 1.27 8.74
C TYR A 169 1.84 1.10 9.24
N TYR A 170 0.97 0.67 8.33
CA TYR A 170 -0.37 0.20 8.59
C TYR A 170 -0.48 -1.29 8.23
N GLU A 171 -1.12 -2.08 9.07
CA GLU A 171 -1.51 -3.46 8.82
C GLU A 171 -3.00 -3.62 9.11
N GLY A 172 -3.80 -4.00 8.11
CA GLY A 172 -5.24 -4.09 8.27
C GLY A 172 -5.99 -4.22 6.96
N GLU A 173 -7.26 -3.86 6.98
CA GLU A 173 -8.15 -3.94 5.84
C GLU A 173 -8.03 -2.71 4.91
N PHE A 174 -8.21 -2.95 3.62
CA PHE A 174 -8.20 -1.96 2.56
C PHE A 174 -9.51 -2.06 1.77
N GLN A 175 -10.09 -0.91 1.46
CA GLN A 175 -11.23 -0.81 0.55
C GLN A 175 -11.00 0.34 -0.41
N ASN A 176 -11.14 0.08 -1.72
CA ASN A 176 -10.97 1.08 -2.77
C ASN A 176 -9.64 1.84 -2.68
N GLY A 177 -8.55 1.16 -2.33
CA GLY A 177 -7.23 1.78 -2.20
C GLY A 177 -6.95 2.44 -0.85
N MET A 178 -7.92 2.51 0.06
CA MET A 178 -7.79 3.22 1.35
C MET A 178 -7.84 2.27 2.54
N MET A 179 -7.15 2.63 3.63
CA MET A 179 -7.30 1.95 4.92
C MET A 179 -8.76 2.00 5.36
N ASN A 180 -9.35 0.85 5.68
CA ASN A 180 -10.75 0.70 6.05
C ASN A 180 -10.89 -0.45 7.06
N GLY A 181 -12.10 -0.71 7.56
CA GLY A 181 -12.36 -1.84 8.47
C GLY A 181 -11.47 -1.83 9.72
N GLN A 182 -10.95 -2.99 10.13
CA GLN A 182 -10.03 -3.11 11.26
C GLN A 182 -8.57 -2.97 10.81
N GLY A 183 -7.76 -2.29 11.62
CA GLY A 183 -6.33 -2.21 11.35
C GLY A 183 -5.51 -1.57 12.46
N THR A 184 -4.20 -1.77 12.36
CA THR A 184 -3.19 -1.19 13.25
C THR A 184 -2.28 -0.25 12.48
N TYR A 185 -2.20 1.01 12.89
CA TYR A 185 -1.19 1.95 12.40
C TYR A 185 -0.14 2.17 13.47
N THR A 186 1.13 1.98 13.11
CA THR A 186 2.29 2.28 13.93
C THR A 186 3.01 3.50 13.37
N TRP A 187 3.21 4.52 14.21
CA TRP A 187 4.01 5.72 13.87
C TRP A 187 5.49 5.52 14.22
N LYS A 188 6.37 6.32 13.60
CA LYS A 188 7.84 6.29 13.85
C LYS A 188 8.23 6.37 15.33
N ASN A 189 7.46 7.08 16.13
CA ASN A 189 7.67 7.25 17.58
C ASN A 189 7.11 6.08 18.41
N LYS A 190 6.87 4.92 17.78
CA LYS A 190 6.30 3.71 18.40
C LYS A 190 4.92 3.89 19.05
N LYS A 191 4.28 5.05 18.85
CA LYS A 191 2.84 5.20 19.08
C LYS A 191 2.14 4.24 18.12
N TYR A 192 1.04 3.65 18.55
CA TYR A 192 0.20 2.87 17.66
C TYR A 192 -1.28 3.00 17.99
N TYR A 193 -2.11 2.79 16.97
CA TYR A 193 -3.56 2.73 17.06
C TYR A 193 -4.00 1.39 16.51
N THR A 194 -4.86 0.67 17.23
CA THR A 194 -5.53 -0.53 16.75
C THR A 194 -7.03 -0.32 16.90
N GLY A 195 -7.78 -0.43 15.82
CA GLY A 195 -9.24 -0.27 15.85
C GLY A 195 -9.82 -0.06 14.47
N GLU A 196 -10.98 0.58 14.46
CA GLU A 196 -11.75 0.87 13.25
C GLU A 196 -11.12 2.00 12.41
N TRP A 197 -11.26 1.87 11.08
CA TRP A 197 -10.81 2.80 10.04
C TRP A 197 -11.90 2.98 9.00
N LYS A 198 -12.01 4.20 8.48
CA LYS A 198 -12.91 4.53 7.38
C LYS A 198 -12.27 5.57 6.48
N ASP A 199 -12.19 5.27 5.18
CA ASP A 199 -11.68 6.18 4.15
C ASP A 199 -10.32 6.81 4.52
N GLY A 200 -9.40 5.97 5.02
CA GLY A 200 -8.06 6.39 5.43
C GLY A 200 -7.98 7.11 6.79
N LYS A 201 -9.07 7.21 7.54
CA LYS A 201 -9.13 7.90 8.84
C LYS A 201 -9.48 6.94 9.96
N ILE A 202 -8.92 7.22 11.14
CA ILE A 202 -9.32 6.59 12.39
C ILE A 202 -10.76 7.04 12.74
N GLU A 203 -11.65 6.07 12.90
CA GLU A 203 -13.09 6.26 13.11
C GLU A 203 -13.60 5.10 13.99
N GLY A 204 -14.69 5.26 14.73
CA GLY A 204 -15.26 4.14 15.52
C GLY A 204 -14.44 3.78 16.76
N PHE A 205 -14.55 2.56 17.27
CA PHE A 205 -13.88 2.14 18.49
C PHE A 205 -12.42 1.74 18.25
N GLY A 206 -11.53 2.11 19.16
CA GLY A 206 -10.14 1.66 19.09
C GLY A 206 -9.30 1.98 20.31
N ILE A 207 -8.05 1.50 20.26
CA ILE A 207 -7.05 1.63 21.31
C ILE A 207 -5.84 2.37 20.74
N MET A 208 -5.52 3.52 21.32
CA MET A 208 -4.30 4.29 21.03
C MET A 208 -3.31 4.10 22.18
N LYS A 209 -2.09 3.64 21.89
CA LYS A 209 -1.01 3.55 22.89
C LYS A 209 0.19 4.39 22.48
N TRP A 210 0.84 4.98 23.47
CA TRP A 210 2.06 5.78 23.30
C TRP A 210 3.25 5.05 23.93
N GLU A 211 4.46 5.33 23.45
CA GLU A 211 5.69 4.70 23.95
C GLU A 211 5.91 4.94 25.46
N ASP A 212 5.42 6.06 26.00
CA ASP A 212 5.50 6.40 27.43
C ASP A 212 4.50 5.65 28.32
N GLY A 213 3.80 4.65 27.77
CA GLY A 213 2.84 3.81 28.48
C GLY A 213 1.47 4.44 28.66
N ARG A 214 1.22 5.65 28.14
CA ARG A 214 -0.15 6.17 28.04
C ARG A 214 -0.97 5.28 27.11
N TYR A 215 -2.25 5.15 27.40
CA TYR A 215 -3.20 4.61 26.44
C TYR A 215 -4.57 5.27 26.56
N TYR A 216 -5.28 5.26 25.44
CA TYR A 216 -6.68 5.61 25.32
C TYR A 216 -7.41 4.42 24.70
N GLU A 217 -8.56 4.09 25.23
CA GLU A 217 -9.47 3.08 24.71
C GLU A 217 -10.87 3.70 24.67
N GLY A 218 -11.48 3.76 23.50
CA GLY A 218 -12.77 4.44 23.33
C GLY A 218 -13.06 4.77 21.88
N ASN A 219 -14.07 5.62 21.67
CA ASN A 219 -14.49 5.99 20.34
C ASN A 219 -13.61 7.11 19.75
N PHE A 220 -13.51 7.10 18.43
CA PHE A 220 -12.83 8.10 17.63
C PHE A 220 -13.75 8.63 16.55
N GLN A 221 -13.59 9.91 16.22
CA GLN A 221 -14.25 10.55 15.10
C GLN A 221 -13.26 11.47 14.40
N ASN A 222 -13.09 11.31 13.08
CA ASN A 222 -12.11 12.08 12.29
C ASN A 222 -10.70 12.10 12.94
N GLY A 223 -10.26 10.96 13.48
CA GLY A 223 -8.94 10.79 14.10
C GLY A 223 -8.75 11.43 15.48
N LYS A 224 -9.82 11.89 16.13
CA LYS A 224 -9.78 12.44 17.50
C LYS A 224 -10.62 11.59 18.44
N GLN A 225 -10.23 11.51 19.71
CA GLN A 225 -11.05 10.89 20.75
C GLN A 225 -12.42 11.58 20.80
N HIS A 226 -13.48 10.78 20.82
CA HIS A 226 -14.86 11.25 20.81
C HIS A 226 -15.74 10.27 21.59
N GLY A 227 -16.90 10.71 22.09
CA GLY A 227 -17.82 9.85 22.83
C GLY A 227 -17.20 9.31 24.12
N GLU A 228 -17.61 8.12 24.56
CA GLU A 228 -17.07 7.51 25.78
C GLU A 228 -15.68 6.92 25.57
N GLY A 229 -14.80 7.11 26.56
CA GLY A 229 -13.47 6.50 26.55
C GLY A 229 -12.73 6.55 27.87
N THR A 230 -11.76 5.65 27.98
CA THR A 230 -10.83 5.53 29.10
C THR A 230 -9.45 6.02 28.68
N PHE A 231 -8.87 6.95 29.43
CA PHE A 231 -7.49 7.39 29.25
C PHE A 231 -6.67 7.09 30.48
N VAL A 232 -5.51 6.45 30.31
CA VAL A 232 -4.56 6.15 31.38
C VAL A 232 -3.24 6.85 31.14
N TRP A 233 -2.73 7.53 32.16
CA TRP A 233 -1.46 8.23 32.11
C TRP A 233 -0.81 8.28 33.49
N LYS A 234 0.48 7.94 33.59
CA LYS A 234 1.27 8.07 34.83
C LYS A 234 0.60 7.46 36.07
N GLY A 235 -0.06 6.31 35.90
CA GLY A 235 -0.81 5.60 36.95
C GLY A 235 -2.17 6.22 37.31
N LYS A 236 -2.61 7.26 36.61
CA LYS A 236 -3.93 7.89 36.73
C LYS A 236 -4.84 7.39 35.61
N LYS A 237 -6.15 7.42 35.83
CA LYS A 237 -7.15 7.03 34.85
C LYS A 237 -8.28 8.07 34.80
N TYR A 238 -8.82 8.32 33.62
CA TYR A 238 -10.06 9.07 33.41
C TYR A 238 -11.00 8.18 32.60
N VAL A 239 -12.26 8.11 33.00
CA VAL A 239 -13.34 7.41 32.30
C VAL A 239 -14.49 8.39 32.15
N GLY A 240 -14.91 8.66 30.92
CA GLY A 240 -16.03 9.56 30.63
C GLY A 240 -16.04 10.05 29.19
N ALA A 241 -16.81 11.11 28.95
CA ALA A 241 -17.05 11.64 27.62
C ALA A 241 -15.89 12.48 27.07
N TRP A 242 -15.74 12.43 25.75
CA TRP A 242 -14.74 13.13 24.96
C TRP A 242 -15.39 13.85 23.78
N ILE A 243 -14.96 15.08 23.52
CA ILE A 243 -15.33 15.82 22.31
C ILE A 243 -14.06 16.40 21.69
N ASN A 244 -13.80 16.04 20.44
CA ASN A 244 -12.68 16.56 19.64
C ASN A 244 -11.30 16.43 20.33
N GLY A 245 -11.08 15.34 21.07
CA GLY A 245 -9.82 15.06 21.76
C GLY A 245 -9.73 15.62 23.19
N TYR A 246 -10.81 16.21 23.71
CA TYR A 246 -10.85 16.79 25.06
C TYR A 246 -11.86 16.07 25.94
N GLN A 247 -11.53 15.83 27.21
CA GLN A 247 -12.51 15.39 28.21
C GLN A 247 -13.61 16.44 28.36
N GLU A 248 -14.86 15.99 28.38
CA GLU A 248 -16.05 16.84 28.40
C GLU A 248 -17.13 16.20 29.28
N GLY A 249 -18.00 17.00 29.89
CA GLY A 249 -19.13 16.52 30.67
C GLY A 249 -18.74 15.84 31.98
N GLU A 250 -19.60 14.98 32.50
CA GLU A 250 -19.33 14.20 33.70
C GLU A 250 -18.29 13.10 33.40
N GLY A 251 -17.31 12.92 34.29
CA GLY A 251 -16.36 11.83 34.18
C GLY A 251 -15.71 11.46 35.50
N THR A 252 -15.29 10.20 35.59
CA THR A 252 -14.65 9.64 36.79
C THR A 252 -13.13 9.66 36.63
N TYR A 253 -12.45 10.34 37.56
CA TYR A 253 -11.00 10.38 37.65
C TYR A 253 -10.51 9.45 38.75
N TYR A 254 -9.50 8.63 38.45
CA TYR A 254 -8.80 7.77 39.40
C TYR A 254 -7.37 8.27 39.61
N ASN A 255 -6.96 8.40 40.87
CA ASN A 255 -5.58 8.74 41.21
C ASN A 255 -4.66 7.50 41.17
N LYS A 256 -3.39 7.68 41.56
CA LYS A 256 -2.39 6.59 41.54
C LYS A 256 -2.68 5.46 42.53
N GLN A 257 -3.46 5.75 43.58
CA GLN A 257 -3.90 4.76 44.56
C GLN A 257 -5.19 4.04 44.12
N GLY A 258 -5.75 4.38 42.95
CA GLY A 258 -7.01 3.82 42.47
C GLY A 258 -8.26 4.44 43.10
N GLN A 259 -8.13 5.50 43.91
CA GLN A 259 -9.28 6.21 44.47
C GLN A 259 -9.94 7.07 43.38
N SER A 260 -11.27 6.98 43.27
CA SER A 260 -12.06 7.67 42.26
C SER A 260 -12.74 8.92 42.79
N ARG A 261 -12.96 9.89 41.90
CA ARG A 261 -13.79 11.09 42.11
C ARG A 261 -14.59 11.41 40.86
N VAL A 262 -15.84 11.82 40.99
CA VAL A 262 -16.69 12.24 39.86
C VAL A 262 -16.63 13.75 39.72
N GLY A 263 -16.39 14.25 38.51
CA GLY A 263 -16.32 15.69 38.26
C GLY A 263 -16.82 16.09 36.89
N ILE A 264 -17.10 17.38 36.74
CA ILE A 264 -17.48 18.02 35.48
C ILE A 264 -16.22 18.52 34.77
N TRP A 265 -16.05 18.13 33.51
CA TRP A 265 -14.94 18.47 32.63
C TRP A 265 -15.42 19.36 31.47
N LYS A 266 -14.58 20.31 31.08
CA LYS A 266 -14.82 21.17 29.92
C LYS A 266 -13.50 21.47 29.23
N ASN A 267 -13.41 21.16 27.93
CA ASN A 267 -12.20 21.37 27.12
C ASN A 267 -10.94 20.76 27.78
N GLY A 268 -11.07 19.55 28.34
CA GLY A 268 -9.97 18.81 28.95
C GLY A 268 -9.53 19.31 30.33
N LYS A 269 -10.29 20.23 30.93
CA LYS A 269 -10.04 20.74 32.29
C LYS A 269 -11.23 20.44 33.19
N ARG A 270 -10.96 19.93 34.39
CA ARG A 270 -11.97 19.71 35.41
C ARG A 270 -12.40 21.05 36.01
N VAL A 271 -13.69 21.34 35.91
CA VAL A 271 -14.37 22.54 36.42
C VAL A 271 -14.82 22.34 37.87
N GLU A 272 -15.44 21.21 38.18
CA GLU A 272 -16.07 20.94 39.50
C GLU A 272 -15.93 19.46 39.89
N TRP A 273 -15.90 19.16 41.19
CA TRP A 273 -16.08 17.82 41.74
C TRP A 273 -17.51 17.68 42.29
N LEU A 274 -18.21 16.61 41.92
CA LEU A 274 -19.58 16.38 42.35
C LEU A 274 -19.65 15.75 43.76
N ASP A 275 -18.58 15.07 44.18
CA ASP A 275 -18.50 14.38 45.47
C ASP A 275 -18.40 15.35 46.68
N ASP A 276 -18.10 16.63 46.45
CA ASP A 276 -17.95 17.63 47.52
C ASP A 276 -19.32 18.16 48.01
N ASN A 277 -20.42 17.87 47.29
CA ASN A 277 -21.77 18.35 47.60
C ASN A 277 -22.63 17.38 48.45
N SER A 278 -22.13 16.18 48.78
CA SER A 278 -22.88 15.19 49.60
C SER A 278 -22.67 15.31 51.12
N SER A 279 -21.95 16.32 51.61
CA SER A 279 -21.54 16.42 53.03
C SER A 279 -22.21 17.53 53.84
N ASN A 280 -23.22 18.25 53.32
CA ASN A 280 -23.88 19.35 54.03
C ASN A 280 -25.41 19.14 54.16
N ASN A 281 -25.82 18.00 54.73
CA ASN A 281 -27.16 17.86 55.31
C ASN A 281 -27.12 16.90 56.51
N SER A 282 -26.28 17.21 57.51
CA SER A 282 -26.52 16.72 58.86
C SER A 282 -27.49 17.68 59.55
N ILE A 283 -28.76 17.26 59.57
CA ILE A 283 -29.82 17.85 60.37
C ILE A 283 -29.35 17.88 61.83
N GLU A 284 -29.23 19.07 62.41
CA GLU A 284 -29.22 19.23 63.87
C GLU A 284 -30.56 18.71 64.40
N GLN A 285 -30.58 17.48 64.91
CA GLN A 285 -31.62 17.05 65.84
C GLN A 285 -31.18 17.47 67.24
N THR A 286 -31.73 18.60 67.67
CA THR A 286 -31.87 18.97 69.07
C THR A 286 -32.84 18.00 69.75
N PHE A 287 -32.39 17.31 70.80
CA PHE A 287 -33.14 17.05 72.03
C PHE A 287 -32.16 16.85 73.19
#